data_AF-D3V3R6-F1
#
_entry.id   AF-D3V3R6-F1
#
_cell.length_a   1.000
_cell.length_b   1.000
_cell.length_c   1.000
_cell.angle_alpha   90.00
_cell.angle_beta   90.00
_cell.angle_gamma   90.00
#
_symmetry.space_group_name_H-M   'P 1'
#
loop_
_entity.id
_entity.type
_entity.pdbx_description
1 polymer ?
#
loop_
_entity_poly.entity_id
_entity_poly.type
_entity_poly.pdbx_seq_one_letter_code
_entity_poly.pdbx_strand_id
1 'polypeptide(L)'
;MSEFLSEEKMEQYLKSWDDNGYIVIESAVSREQTQKTVDAIFYFLEMDKNDPVNFYNTDIRSRSGIDEMGRIPFYHHQTLWDNRQSQIIYSVYEKIFGIKELLVSIDRVNMNPPVNDDWKYEGFIHWDIDVSKRPLESKIQGLLSLTDDDGNSGGFQCVPGFHKVIYEWLSKQPEGYNSRFPDTTGMKIVSIPLKAGDYVIFHGALPGHVLNG
;
A
#
# COMPACT_ATOMS: atom_id res chain seq x y z
N MET A 1 -3.84 12.05 -23.85
CA MET A 1 -2.59 11.54 -24.45
C MET A 1 -1.83 10.89 -23.32
N SER A 2 -1.55 9.58 -23.36
CA SER A 2 -0.73 8.97 -22.31
C SER A 2 0.68 9.51 -22.44
N GLU A 3 1.12 10.32 -21.48
CA GLU A 3 2.54 10.67 -21.39
C GLU A 3 3.29 9.37 -21.08
N PHE A 4 4.02 8.88 -22.06
CA PHE A 4 4.96 7.79 -21.85
C PHE A 4 6.02 8.27 -20.85
N LEU A 5 6.30 7.46 -19.85
CA LEU A 5 7.40 7.69 -18.92
C LEU A 5 8.70 7.87 -19.71
N SER A 6 9.37 9.00 -19.51
CA SER A 6 10.72 9.22 -20.06
C SER A 6 11.68 8.15 -19.54
N GLU A 7 12.68 7.80 -20.33
CA GLU A 7 13.74 6.85 -19.91
C GLU A 7 14.41 7.28 -18.60
N GLU A 8 14.73 8.57 -18.46
CA GLU A 8 15.33 9.13 -17.24
C GLU A 8 14.46 8.89 -15.99
N LYS A 9 13.16 9.19 -16.06
CA LYS A 9 12.22 8.93 -14.95
C LYS A 9 12.13 7.44 -14.62
N MET A 10 12.16 6.56 -15.63
CA MET A 10 12.18 5.12 -15.41
C MET A 10 13.48 4.67 -14.72
N GLU A 11 14.63 5.20 -15.13
CA GLU A 11 15.91 4.93 -14.47
C GLU A 11 15.91 5.40 -13.01
N GLN A 12 15.33 6.57 -12.71
CA GLN A 12 15.14 7.05 -11.34
C GLN A 12 14.28 6.09 -10.51
N TYR A 13 13.19 5.57 -11.08
CA TYR A 13 12.37 4.56 -10.41
C TYR A 13 13.13 3.27 -10.15
N LEU A 14 13.83 2.73 -11.14
CA LEU A 14 14.62 1.51 -10.97
C LEU A 14 15.76 1.68 -9.97
N LYS A 15 16.36 2.88 -9.91
CA LYS A 15 17.33 3.22 -8.86
C LYS A 15 16.70 3.23 -7.47
N SER A 16 15.52 3.84 -7.30
CA SER A 16 14.80 3.80 -6.02
C SER A 16 14.41 2.39 -5.62
N TRP A 17 14.02 1.55 -6.59
CA TRP A 17 13.73 0.14 -6.36
C TRP A 17 14.94 -0.61 -5.80
N ASP A 18 16.12 -0.47 -6.42
CA ASP A 18 17.34 -1.12 -5.95
C ASP A 18 17.79 -0.59 -4.57
N ASP A 19 17.79 0.73 -4.39
CA ASP A 19 18.28 1.37 -3.17
C ASP A 19 17.34 1.14 -1.98
N ASN A 20 16.04 1.37 -2.19
CA ASN A 20 15.07 1.48 -1.11
C ASN A 20 14.10 0.30 -1.04
N GLY A 21 13.93 -0.46 -2.12
CA GLY A 21 12.95 -1.55 -2.19
C GLY A 21 11.53 -1.08 -2.47
N TYR A 22 11.35 0.20 -2.81
CA TYR A 22 10.07 0.77 -3.22
C TYR A 22 10.22 1.90 -4.25
N ILE A 23 9.14 2.17 -4.98
CA ILE A 23 8.98 3.26 -5.94
C ILE A 23 7.70 4.01 -5.59
N VAL A 24 7.74 5.34 -5.64
CA VAL A 24 6.53 6.18 -5.65
C VAL A 24 6.34 6.72 -7.06
N ILE A 25 5.18 6.41 -7.64
CA ILE A 25 4.72 6.92 -8.93
C ILE A 25 3.71 8.03 -8.64
N GLU A 26 4.16 9.27 -8.82
CA GLU A 26 3.32 10.45 -8.59
C GLU A 26 2.21 10.54 -9.64
N SER A 27 0.98 10.84 -9.21
CA SER A 27 -0.19 11.03 -10.09
C SER A 27 -0.39 9.88 -11.08
N ALA A 28 -0.11 8.64 -10.64
CA ALA A 28 -0.28 7.42 -11.42
C ALA A 28 -1.75 7.19 -11.85
N VAL A 29 -2.69 7.72 -11.07
CA VAL A 29 -4.11 7.82 -11.37
C VAL A 29 -4.55 9.27 -11.17
N SER A 30 -5.45 9.77 -12.03
CA SER A 30 -5.91 11.16 -11.92
C SER A 30 -6.75 11.38 -10.65
N ARG A 31 -6.70 12.61 -10.09
CA ARG A 31 -7.54 12.99 -8.95
C ARG A 31 -9.04 12.83 -9.22
N GLU A 32 -9.47 13.00 -10.47
CA GLU A 32 -10.87 12.76 -10.85
C GLU A 32 -11.24 11.27 -10.70
N GLN A 33 -10.38 10.36 -11.14
CA GLN A 33 -10.58 8.92 -10.99
C GLN A 33 -10.50 8.46 -9.53
N THR A 34 -9.58 9.03 -8.75
CA THR A 34 -9.54 8.73 -7.31
C THR A 34 -10.81 9.22 -6.62
N GLN A 35 -11.31 10.41 -6.94
CA GLN A 35 -12.57 10.93 -6.39
C GLN A 35 -13.77 10.04 -6.73
N LYS A 36 -13.88 9.57 -7.99
CA LYS A 36 -14.92 8.59 -8.38
C LYS A 36 -14.83 7.31 -7.54
N THR A 37 -13.62 6.86 -7.23
CA THR A 37 -13.39 5.69 -6.40
C THR A 37 -13.81 5.94 -4.96
N VAL A 38 -13.43 7.09 -4.39
CA VAL A 38 -13.83 7.51 -3.04
C VAL A 38 -15.36 7.57 -2.94
N ASP A 39 -16.03 8.24 -3.88
CA ASP A 39 -17.49 8.35 -3.88
C ASP A 39 -18.18 6.97 -3.98
N ALA A 40 -17.63 6.06 -4.78
CA ALA A 40 -18.13 4.68 -4.88
C ALA A 40 -17.95 3.88 -3.58
N ILE A 41 -16.86 4.09 -2.85
CA ILE A 41 -16.62 3.49 -1.53
C ILE A 41 -17.65 4.02 -0.53
N PHE A 42 -17.82 5.33 -0.42
CA PHE A 42 -18.80 5.92 0.50
C PHE A 42 -20.23 5.46 0.20
N TYR A 43 -20.59 5.38 -1.09
CA TYR A 43 -21.88 4.82 -1.51
C TYR A 43 -22.03 3.35 -1.08
N PHE A 44 -21.02 2.51 -1.30
CA PHE A 44 -21.03 1.10 -0.90
C PHE A 44 -21.16 0.94 0.62
N LEU A 45 -20.53 1.81 1.38
CA LEU A 45 -20.56 1.78 2.85
C LEU A 45 -21.85 2.35 3.45
N GLU A 46 -22.73 2.96 2.65
CA GLU A 46 -23.89 3.73 3.14
C GLU A 46 -23.47 4.88 4.10
N MET A 47 -22.30 5.48 3.87
CA MET A 47 -21.74 6.56 4.69
C MET A 47 -21.79 7.92 3.98
N ASP A 48 -22.08 8.99 4.71
CA ASP A 48 -21.86 10.36 4.23
C ASP A 48 -20.42 10.80 4.52
N LYS A 49 -19.67 11.13 3.46
CA LYS A 49 -18.28 11.63 3.55
C LYS A 49 -18.14 12.95 4.30
N ASN A 50 -19.22 13.70 4.47
CA ASN A 50 -19.25 14.97 5.20
C ASN A 50 -19.69 14.82 6.66
N ASP A 51 -20.01 13.61 7.10
CA ASP A 51 -20.39 13.30 8.47
C ASP A 51 -19.41 12.27 9.06
N PRO A 52 -18.33 12.73 9.71
CA PRO A 52 -17.30 11.87 10.29
C PRO A 52 -17.83 10.89 11.35
N VAL A 53 -18.99 11.15 11.95
CA VAL A 53 -19.61 10.22 12.92
C VAL A 53 -19.86 8.86 12.28
N ASN A 54 -20.22 8.84 10.99
CA ASN A 54 -20.43 7.59 10.25
C ASN A 54 -19.18 6.72 10.18
N PHE A 55 -17.98 7.31 10.19
CA PHE A 55 -16.75 6.56 9.99
C PHE A 55 -16.44 5.61 11.16
N TYR A 56 -16.94 5.97 12.35
CA TYR A 56 -16.77 5.23 13.61
C TYR A 56 -18.01 4.42 14.00
N ASN A 57 -19.13 4.58 13.28
CA ASN A 57 -20.37 3.88 13.61
C ASN A 57 -20.21 2.36 13.44
N THR A 58 -20.24 1.63 14.56
CA THR A 58 -20.00 0.18 14.59
C THR A 58 -21.05 -0.60 13.80
N ASP A 59 -22.30 -0.14 13.77
CA ASP A 59 -23.38 -0.80 13.04
C ASP A 59 -23.16 -0.67 11.53
N ILE A 60 -22.77 0.52 11.05
CA ILE A 60 -22.42 0.76 9.64
C ILE A 60 -21.19 -0.05 9.25
N ARG A 61 -20.13 -0.05 10.08
CA ARG A 61 -18.92 -0.81 9.79
C ARG A 61 -19.21 -2.32 9.74
N SER A 62 -19.98 -2.83 10.70
CA SER A 62 -20.33 -4.25 10.77
C SER A 62 -21.21 -4.70 9.60
N ARG A 63 -22.25 -3.94 9.23
CA ARG A 63 -23.16 -4.32 8.11
C ARG A 63 -22.45 -4.28 6.75
N SER A 64 -21.51 -3.35 6.57
CA SER A 64 -20.75 -3.17 5.33
C SER A 64 -19.52 -4.09 5.24
N GLY A 65 -19.25 -4.86 6.30
CA GLY A 65 -18.18 -5.87 6.36
C GLY A 65 -16.78 -5.27 6.51
N ILE A 66 -16.65 -4.03 7.01
CA ILE A 66 -15.34 -3.46 7.30
C ILE A 66 -14.73 -4.19 8.50
N ASP A 67 -13.53 -4.76 8.33
CA ASP A 67 -12.85 -5.43 9.44
C ASP A 67 -12.16 -4.43 10.40
N GLU A 68 -11.60 -4.94 11.50
CA GLU A 68 -10.90 -4.13 12.52
C GLU A 68 -9.69 -3.37 11.95
N MET A 69 -9.15 -3.81 10.80
CA MET A 69 -8.05 -3.17 10.08
C MET A 69 -8.53 -2.21 8.97
N GLY A 70 -9.82 -1.89 8.95
CA GLY A 70 -10.41 -0.97 7.98
C GLY A 70 -10.55 -1.54 6.57
N ARG A 71 -10.34 -2.84 6.36
CA ARG A 71 -10.44 -3.43 5.02
C ARG A 71 -11.91 -3.60 4.64
N ILE A 72 -12.24 -3.16 3.43
CA ILE A 72 -13.60 -3.21 2.91
C ILE A 72 -13.68 -4.32 1.85
N PRO A 73 -14.70 -5.20 1.87
CA PRO A 73 -14.87 -6.26 0.87
C PRO A 73 -15.37 -5.73 -0.50
N PHE A 74 -14.69 -4.70 -1.02
CA PHE A 74 -15.01 -3.98 -2.24
C PHE A 74 -13.95 -4.25 -3.31
N TYR A 75 -14.20 -5.24 -4.17
CA TYR A 75 -13.18 -5.81 -5.06
C TYR A 75 -13.37 -5.50 -6.55
N HIS A 76 -14.63 -5.49 -7.00
CA HIS A 76 -14.97 -5.59 -8.43
C HIS A 76 -15.67 -4.36 -9.01
N HIS A 77 -15.76 -3.26 -8.26
CA HIS A 77 -16.38 -2.05 -8.77
C HIS A 77 -15.59 -1.48 -9.96
N GLN A 78 -16.31 -0.89 -10.93
CA GLN A 78 -15.73 -0.40 -12.19
C GLN A 78 -14.58 0.59 -11.95
N THR A 79 -14.72 1.48 -10.97
CA THR A 79 -13.68 2.47 -10.63
C THR A 79 -12.36 1.82 -10.21
N LEU A 80 -12.40 0.64 -9.55
CA LEU A 80 -11.18 -0.09 -9.21
C LEU A 80 -10.54 -0.71 -10.46
N TRP A 81 -11.34 -1.21 -11.39
CA TRP A 81 -10.84 -1.68 -12.68
C TRP A 81 -10.19 -0.56 -13.47
N ASP A 82 -10.83 0.61 -13.55
CA ASP A 82 -10.29 1.78 -14.24
C ASP A 82 -8.92 2.18 -13.69
N ASN A 83 -8.76 2.19 -12.36
CA ASN A 83 -7.48 2.50 -11.71
C ASN A 83 -6.40 1.43 -12.01
N ARG A 84 -6.78 0.15 -12.01
CA ARG A 84 -5.88 -0.98 -12.32
C ARG A 84 -5.41 -0.98 -13.78
N GLN A 85 -6.08 -0.24 -14.67
CA GLN A 85 -5.66 -0.07 -16.07
C GLN A 85 -4.67 1.10 -16.28
N SER A 86 -4.12 1.70 -15.21
CA SER A 86 -3.11 2.74 -15.35
C SER A 86 -1.88 2.25 -16.12
N GLN A 87 -1.65 2.86 -17.29
CA GLN A 87 -0.54 2.50 -18.16
C GLN A 87 0.83 2.79 -17.53
N ILE A 88 0.94 3.85 -16.72
CA ILE A 88 2.17 4.23 -16.03
C ILE A 88 2.53 3.17 -14.99
N ILE A 89 1.56 2.72 -14.20
CA ILE A 89 1.74 1.63 -13.23
C ILE A 89 2.18 0.35 -13.93
N TYR A 90 1.47 -0.03 -15.00
CA TYR A 90 1.81 -1.22 -15.79
C TYR A 90 3.24 -1.16 -16.33
N SER A 91 3.66 -0.03 -16.92
CA SER A 91 5.00 0.11 -17.50
C SER A 91 6.12 0.01 -16.45
N VAL A 92 5.88 0.44 -15.21
CA VAL A 92 6.85 0.25 -14.12
C VAL A 92 6.92 -1.23 -13.71
N TYR A 93 5.77 -1.90 -13.55
CA TYR A 93 5.76 -3.34 -13.27
C TYR A 93 6.42 -4.17 -14.38
N GLU A 94 6.17 -3.86 -15.65
CA GLU A 94 6.82 -4.49 -16.81
C GLU A 94 8.34 -4.43 -16.67
N LYS A 95 8.88 -3.27 -16.29
CA LYS A 95 10.32 -3.08 -16.09
C LYS A 95 10.88 -3.85 -14.90
N ILE A 96 10.13 -3.91 -13.79
CA ILE A 96 10.58 -4.66 -12.61
C ILE A 96 10.56 -6.18 -12.88
N PHE A 97 9.50 -6.69 -13.50
CA PHE A 97 9.37 -8.12 -13.80
C PHE A 97 10.18 -8.57 -15.03
N GLY A 98 10.49 -7.65 -15.94
CA GLY A 98 11.21 -7.95 -17.18
C GLY A 98 10.37 -8.66 -18.25
N ILE A 99 9.05 -8.72 -18.10
CA ILE A 99 8.10 -9.34 -19.04
C ILE A 99 6.87 -8.44 -19.24
N LYS A 100 6.16 -8.64 -20.35
CA LYS A 100 4.96 -7.83 -20.71
C LYS A 100 3.66 -8.52 -20.33
N GLU A 101 3.68 -9.84 -20.22
CA GLU A 101 2.52 -10.69 -20.02
C GLU A 101 2.13 -10.72 -18.54
N LEU A 102 1.74 -9.55 -18.01
CA LEU A 102 1.32 -9.37 -16.63
C LEU A 102 -0.19 -9.54 -16.50
N LEU A 103 -0.61 -10.22 -15.43
CA LEU A 103 -2.00 -10.32 -15.02
C LEU A 103 -2.27 -9.37 -13.85
N VAL A 104 -3.47 -8.79 -13.84
CA VAL A 104 -3.92 -7.94 -12.74
C VAL A 104 -4.24 -8.81 -11.53
N SER A 105 -3.57 -8.53 -10.41
CA SER A 105 -3.98 -9.04 -9.09
C SER A 105 -5.15 -8.24 -8.56
N ILE A 106 -6.13 -8.91 -7.94
CA ILE A 106 -7.30 -8.27 -7.33
C ILE A 106 -7.07 -8.21 -5.82
N ASP A 107 -7.24 -7.02 -5.26
CA ASP A 107 -7.27 -6.81 -3.81
C ASP A 107 -8.38 -5.81 -3.45
N ARG A 108 -8.58 -5.64 -2.14
CA ARG A 108 -9.55 -4.74 -1.51
C ARG A 108 -9.07 -3.29 -1.45
N VAL A 109 -9.94 -2.46 -0.89
CA VAL A 109 -9.63 -1.10 -0.44
C VAL A 109 -9.64 -1.05 1.08
N ASN A 110 -8.99 -0.04 1.64
CA ASN A 110 -8.96 0.22 3.07
C ASN A 110 -9.54 1.62 3.36
N MET A 111 -10.33 1.71 4.43
CA MET A 111 -10.78 2.97 5.01
C MET A 111 -10.49 2.95 6.50
N ASN A 112 -9.55 3.82 6.88
CA ASN A 112 -9.13 4.03 8.25
C ASN A 112 -9.56 5.43 8.66
N PRO A 113 -10.40 5.59 9.69
CA PRO A 113 -10.75 6.91 10.17
C PRO A 113 -9.62 7.51 11.01
N PRO A 114 -9.61 8.85 11.17
CA PRO A 114 -8.65 9.50 12.04
C PRO A 114 -8.66 8.97 13.47
N VAL A 115 -7.49 8.89 14.08
CA VAL A 115 -7.36 8.46 15.48
C VAL A 115 -8.00 9.50 16.40
N ASN A 116 -8.81 9.06 17.34
CA ASN A 116 -9.40 9.91 18.39
C ASN A 116 -9.37 9.17 19.75
N ASP A 117 -9.99 9.71 20.80
CA ASP A 117 -9.94 9.10 22.14
C ASP A 117 -10.61 7.73 22.24
N ASP A 118 -11.64 7.50 21.42
CA ASP A 118 -12.41 6.26 21.39
C ASP A 118 -11.95 5.30 20.28
N TRP A 119 -11.13 5.78 19.33
CA TRP A 119 -10.65 5.03 18.18
C TRP A 119 -9.13 5.16 18.05
N LYS A 120 -8.41 4.23 18.69
CA LYS A 120 -6.95 4.14 18.62
C LYS A 120 -6.53 3.07 17.62
N TYR A 121 -5.46 3.34 16.88
CA TYR A 121 -4.79 2.34 16.08
C TYR A 121 -3.29 2.59 16.10
N GLU A 122 -2.55 1.57 16.50
CA GLU A 122 -1.10 1.55 16.36
C GLU A 122 -0.78 0.67 15.16
N GLY A 123 -0.19 1.27 14.13
CA GLY A 123 0.36 0.47 13.05
C GLY A 123 1.52 -0.39 13.57
N PHE A 124 1.73 -1.50 12.90
CA PHE A 124 2.84 -2.40 13.16
C PHE A 124 3.76 -2.45 11.95
N ILE A 125 4.85 -3.18 12.02
CA ILE A 125 5.72 -3.46 10.86
C ILE A 125 5.69 -4.96 10.63
N HIS A 126 5.51 -5.38 9.37
CA HIS A 126 5.32 -6.78 9.05
C HIS A 126 5.87 -7.15 7.67
N TRP A 127 6.07 -8.44 7.38
CA TRP A 127 6.32 -8.93 6.00
C TRP A 127 5.12 -9.65 5.41
N ASP A 128 4.65 -9.24 4.24
CA ASP A 128 3.52 -9.88 3.57
C ASP A 128 3.87 -11.15 2.78
N ILE A 129 5.07 -11.66 2.99
CA ILE A 129 5.55 -12.97 2.56
C ILE A 129 5.98 -13.80 3.78
N ASP A 130 6.02 -15.10 3.61
CA ASP A 130 6.57 -16.00 4.62
C ASP A 130 8.11 -16.00 4.56
N VAL A 131 8.74 -15.16 5.40
CA VAL A 131 10.21 -15.06 5.46
C VAL A 131 10.88 -16.22 6.19
N SER A 132 10.15 -17.27 6.59
CA SER A 132 10.75 -18.51 7.08
C SER A 132 11.19 -19.44 5.93
N LYS A 133 10.60 -19.28 4.74
CA LYS A 133 10.86 -20.13 3.57
C LYS A 133 12.01 -19.61 2.70
N ARG A 134 12.72 -20.54 2.05
CA ARG A 134 13.86 -20.23 1.16
C ARG A 134 13.70 -20.96 -0.19
N PRO A 135 13.97 -20.30 -1.33
CA PRO A 135 14.21 -18.86 -1.48
C PRO A 135 12.99 -18.02 -1.03
N LEU A 136 13.19 -16.74 -0.72
CA LEU A 136 12.06 -15.85 -0.42
C LEU A 136 11.14 -15.75 -1.64
N GLU A 137 9.84 -15.59 -1.38
CA GLU A 137 8.85 -15.38 -2.44
C GLU A 137 9.14 -14.06 -3.16
N SER A 138 9.22 -14.10 -4.50
CA SER A 138 9.35 -12.92 -5.36
C SER A 138 8.02 -12.17 -5.48
N LYS A 139 7.48 -11.75 -4.33
CA LYS A 139 6.23 -10.98 -4.26
C LYS A 139 6.53 -9.49 -4.35
N ILE A 140 5.73 -8.80 -5.16
CA ILE A 140 5.70 -7.35 -5.23
C ILE A 140 4.28 -6.92 -4.91
N GLN A 141 4.17 -5.83 -4.16
CA GLN A 141 2.89 -5.24 -3.81
C GLN A 141 2.79 -3.82 -4.35
N GLY A 142 1.59 -3.27 -4.27
CA GLY A 142 1.41 -1.86 -4.45
C GLY A 142 0.15 -1.33 -3.79
N LEU A 143 0.15 -0.02 -3.56
CA LEU A 143 -0.91 0.71 -2.88
C LEU A 143 -1.17 2.00 -3.64
N LEU A 144 -2.44 2.23 -3.99
CA LEU A 144 -2.93 3.49 -4.56
C LEU A 144 -3.48 4.35 -3.45
N SER A 145 -2.95 5.57 -3.29
CA SER A 145 -3.54 6.53 -2.37
C SER A 145 -4.78 7.19 -2.99
N LEU A 146 -5.91 7.10 -2.30
CA LEU A 146 -7.18 7.68 -2.75
C LEU A 146 -7.41 9.09 -2.18
N THR A 147 -6.73 9.42 -1.08
CA THR A 147 -6.78 10.70 -0.38
C THR A 147 -5.38 11.25 -0.21
N ASP A 148 -5.25 12.55 0.08
CA ASP A 148 -3.94 13.13 0.38
C ASP A 148 -3.48 12.68 1.78
N ASP A 149 -2.24 12.23 1.88
CA ASP A 149 -1.53 11.92 3.12
C ASP A 149 -0.19 12.67 3.15
N ASP A 150 0.02 13.42 4.23
CA ASP A 150 1.23 14.20 4.48
C ASP A 150 2.32 13.38 5.20
N GLY A 151 2.06 12.11 5.49
CA GLY A 151 2.93 11.19 6.21
C GLY A 151 2.77 11.23 7.73
N ASN A 152 1.89 12.10 8.24
CA ASN A 152 1.51 12.17 9.65
C ASN A 152 0.08 11.65 9.90
N SER A 153 -0.71 11.53 8.85
CA SER A 153 -2.15 11.24 8.89
C SER A 153 -2.45 9.79 8.52
N GLY A 154 -1.49 8.88 8.76
CA GLY A 154 -1.60 7.46 8.40
C GLY A 154 -0.75 7.10 7.18
N GLY A 155 -1.17 6.10 6.41
CA GLY A 155 -0.54 5.77 5.12
C GLY A 155 0.59 4.74 5.18
N PHE A 156 1.31 4.59 4.08
CA PHE A 156 2.31 3.54 3.92
C PHE A 156 3.61 3.87 4.67
N GLN A 157 4.05 2.97 5.53
CA GLN A 157 5.35 3.02 6.19
C GLN A 157 6.15 1.75 5.91
N CYS A 158 7.47 1.87 5.85
CA CYS A 158 8.36 0.73 5.62
C CYS A 158 9.75 0.97 6.22
N VAL A 159 10.62 -0.04 6.10
CA VAL A 159 12.06 0.07 6.43
C VAL A 159 12.87 0.07 5.12
N PRO A 160 13.20 1.24 4.55
CA PRO A 160 13.89 1.33 3.26
C PRO A 160 15.20 0.55 3.22
N GLY A 161 15.45 -0.16 2.12
CA GLY A 161 16.69 -0.91 1.89
C GLY A 161 16.77 -2.26 2.61
N PHE A 162 15.76 -2.61 3.43
CA PHE A 162 15.78 -3.85 4.21
C PHE A 162 15.84 -5.12 3.34
N HIS A 163 15.27 -5.08 2.13
CA HIS A 163 15.33 -6.17 1.15
C HIS A 163 16.78 -6.58 0.79
N LYS A 164 17.75 -5.68 0.93
CA LYS A 164 19.18 -5.95 0.65
C LYS A 164 19.87 -6.72 1.78
N VAL A 165 19.40 -6.54 3.02
CA VAL A 165 20.02 -7.11 4.23
C VAL A 165 19.20 -8.24 4.85
N ILE A 166 18.00 -8.52 4.34
CA ILE A 166 17.06 -9.47 4.93
C ILE A 166 17.67 -10.86 5.17
N TYR A 167 18.48 -11.40 4.25
CA TYR A 167 19.10 -12.71 4.45
C TYR A 167 20.13 -12.72 5.58
N GLU A 168 20.95 -11.67 5.68
CA GLU A 168 21.91 -11.50 6.77
C GLU A 168 21.19 -11.26 8.10
N TRP A 169 20.10 -10.48 8.09
CA TRP A 169 19.30 -10.24 9.28
C TRP A 169 18.62 -11.54 9.76
N LEU A 170 18.05 -12.32 8.84
CA LEU A 170 17.37 -13.59 9.14
C LEU A 170 18.35 -14.66 9.68
N SER A 171 19.62 -14.66 9.26
CA SER A 171 20.61 -15.62 9.77
C SER A 171 21.05 -15.36 11.22
N LYS A 172 20.78 -14.16 11.74
CA LYS A 172 21.09 -13.74 13.12
C LYS A 172 19.90 -13.93 14.07
N GLN A 173 18.74 -14.34 13.56
CA GLN A 173 17.55 -14.49 14.39
C GLN A 173 17.64 -15.75 15.27
N PRO A 174 17.16 -15.68 16.52
CA PRO A 174 17.09 -16.85 17.38
C PRO A 174 16.08 -17.87 16.85
N GLU A 175 16.18 -19.11 17.31
CA GLU A 175 15.15 -20.12 17.08
C GLU A 175 13.79 -19.63 17.62
N GLY A 176 12.73 -19.80 16.83
CA GLY A 176 11.39 -19.35 17.20
C GLY A 176 11.10 -17.85 17.02
N TYR A 177 11.96 -17.10 16.31
CA TYR A 177 11.66 -15.71 15.96
C TYR A 177 10.32 -15.58 15.19
N ASN A 178 9.69 -14.42 15.30
CA ASN A 178 8.45 -14.14 14.62
C ASN A 178 8.70 -13.81 13.14
N SER A 179 8.34 -14.72 12.23
CA SER A 179 8.52 -14.55 10.78
C SER A 179 7.50 -13.62 10.13
N ARG A 180 6.48 -13.15 10.86
CA ARG A 180 5.52 -12.17 10.34
C ARG A 180 5.85 -10.74 10.79
N PHE A 181 6.30 -10.60 12.03
CA PHE A 181 6.53 -9.31 12.69
C PHE A 181 8.00 -9.23 13.18
N PRO A 182 8.87 -8.45 12.53
CA PRO A 182 10.25 -8.25 13.01
C PRO A 182 10.30 -7.55 14.36
N ASP A 183 11.36 -7.81 15.12
CA ASP A 183 11.85 -6.85 16.11
C ASP A 183 12.38 -5.62 15.37
N THR A 184 11.69 -4.49 15.53
CA THR A 184 12.01 -3.22 14.86
C THR A 184 13.08 -2.40 15.58
N THR A 185 13.65 -2.91 16.67
CA THR A 185 14.70 -2.21 17.43
C THR A 185 15.88 -1.82 16.54
N GLY A 186 16.17 -0.52 16.47
CA GLY A 186 17.24 0.03 15.64
C GLY A 186 16.94 0.11 14.13
N MET A 187 15.76 -0.31 13.68
CA MET A 187 15.32 -0.10 12.30
C MET A 187 14.90 1.36 12.08
N LYS A 188 15.28 1.91 10.93
CA LYS A 188 14.79 3.23 10.49
C LYS A 188 13.47 3.05 9.73
N ILE A 189 12.36 3.15 10.45
CA ILE A 189 11.02 3.16 9.86
C ILE A 189 10.75 4.56 9.28
N VAL A 190 10.19 4.60 8.08
CA VAL A 190 9.87 5.84 7.36
C VAL A 190 8.44 5.79 6.85
N SER A 191 7.64 6.80 7.18
CA SER A 191 6.35 7.08 6.54
C SER A 191 6.59 7.70 5.17
N ILE A 192 5.88 7.22 4.15
CA ILE A 192 5.98 7.68 2.78
C ILE A 192 4.75 8.54 2.47
N PRO A 193 4.88 9.88 2.37
CA PRO A 193 3.77 10.74 2.02
C PRO A 193 3.26 10.42 0.61
N LEU A 194 1.94 10.32 0.46
CA LEU A 194 1.30 9.99 -0.80
C LEU A 194 0.10 10.90 -1.02
N LYS A 195 0.07 11.60 -2.14
CA LYS A 195 -1.09 12.39 -2.55
C LYS A 195 -2.13 11.49 -3.22
N ALA A 196 -3.37 11.96 -3.27
CA ALA A 196 -4.43 11.30 -4.02
C ALA A 196 -3.99 11.10 -5.48
N GLY A 197 -3.94 9.83 -5.91
CA GLY A 197 -3.50 9.43 -7.24
C GLY A 197 -2.08 8.88 -7.28
N ASP A 198 -1.28 9.07 -6.24
CA ASP A 198 0.05 8.50 -6.13
C ASP A 198 -0.04 6.98 -5.87
N TYR A 199 0.88 6.24 -6.46
CA TYR A 199 0.96 4.79 -6.32
C TYR A 199 2.34 4.37 -5.82
N VAL A 200 2.39 3.62 -4.73
CA VAL A 200 3.63 3.02 -4.23
C VAL A 200 3.71 1.56 -4.67
N ILE A 201 4.85 1.16 -5.25
CA ILE A 201 5.22 -0.24 -5.49
C ILE A 201 6.29 -0.61 -4.50
N PHE A 202 6.19 -1.75 -3.83
CA PHE A 202 7.17 -2.17 -2.83
C PHE A 202 7.45 -3.68 -2.86
N HIS A 203 8.68 -4.02 -2.52
CA HIS A 203 9.17 -5.39 -2.49
C HIS A 203 8.58 -6.15 -1.30
N GLY A 204 8.14 -7.40 -1.47
CA GLY A 204 7.60 -8.22 -0.38
C GLY A 204 8.58 -8.53 0.76
N ALA A 205 9.89 -8.36 0.53
CA ALA A 205 10.94 -8.49 1.54
C ALA A 205 11.14 -7.19 2.35
N LEU A 206 10.51 -6.09 1.94
CA LEU A 206 10.49 -4.84 2.67
C LEU A 206 9.43 -4.94 3.78
N PRO A 207 9.82 -4.93 5.06
CA PRO A 207 8.83 -4.93 6.12
C PRO A 207 8.17 -3.55 6.18
N GLY A 208 6.85 -3.53 6.27
CA GLY A 208 6.07 -2.31 6.22
C GLY A 208 4.61 -2.54 6.59
N HIS A 209 3.82 -1.47 6.54
CA HIS A 209 2.42 -1.49 6.92
C HIS A 209 1.70 -0.22 6.45
N VAL A 210 0.37 -0.26 6.47
CA VAL A 210 -0.48 0.91 6.21
C VAL A 210 -1.06 1.37 7.53
N LEU A 211 -0.63 2.53 8.02
CA LEU A 211 -1.13 3.17 9.22
C LEU A 211 -2.57 3.65 9.03
N ASN A 212 -3.33 3.65 10.12
CA ASN A 212 -4.54 4.47 10.23
C ASN A 212 -4.12 5.88 10.62
N GLY A 213 -4.82 6.89 10.12
CA GLY A 213 -4.71 8.26 10.61
C GLY A 213 -5.79 9.15 10.05
#